data_AF-G3HS24-F1
#
_entry.id   AF-G3HS24-F1
#
_cell.length_a   1.000
_cell.length_b   1.000
_cell.length_c   1.000
_cell.angle_alpha   90.00
_cell.angle_beta   90.00
_cell.angle_gamma   90.00
#
_symmetry.space_group_name_H-M   'P 1'
#
loop_
_entity.id
_entity.type
_entity.pdbx_description
1 polymer ?
#
loop_
_entity_poly.entity_id
_entity_poly.type
_entity_poly.pdbx_seq_one_letter_code
_entity_poly.pdbx_strand_id
1 'polypeptide(L)'
;MSSRELKKRFEVFGEIVECQVLTRSKRGEKHGFITFRCSEHAALSLRNGATLRKRNEPSFHLSYGGLRHFRWPRYTDYDPTSEEVLPSSGKSKYEAMDFDSLLKEAQQSLH
;
A
#
# COMPACT_ATOMS: atom_id res chain seq x y z
N MET A 1 19.92 12.86 -8.14
CA MET A 1 19.00 12.97 -9.30
C MET A 1 17.93 14.01 -9.01
N SER A 2 17.44 14.73 -10.02
CA SER A 2 16.31 15.68 -9.92
C SER A 2 15.02 15.05 -10.46
N SER A 3 13.84 15.63 -10.16
CA SER A 3 12.56 15.10 -10.65
C SER A 3 12.50 15.07 -12.18
N ARG A 4 13.01 16.10 -12.85
CA ARG A 4 13.03 16.16 -14.33
C ARG A 4 13.90 15.06 -14.95
N GLU A 5 15.04 14.78 -14.33
CA GLU A 5 15.96 13.72 -14.76
C GLU A 5 15.35 12.34 -14.54
N LEU A 6 14.68 12.14 -13.39
CA LEU A 6 13.97 10.91 -13.08
C LEU A 6 12.86 10.64 -14.09
N LYS A 7 12.03 11.65 -14.40
CA LYS A 7 10.98 11.54 -15.42
C LYS A 7 11.56 11.14 -16.78
N LYS A 8 12.56 11.86 -17.27
CA LYS A 8 13.14 11.63 -18.60
C LYS A 8 13.72 10.22 -18.78
N ARG A 9 14.28 9.64 -17.72
CA ARG A 9 14.84 8.27 -17.77
C ARG A 9 13.76 7.22 -17.88
N PHE A 10 12.69 7.39 -17.12
CA PHE A 10 11.65 6.39 -16.98
C PHE A 10 10.50 6.55 -17.98
N GLU A 11 10.44 7.68 -18.69
CA GLU A 11 9.50 7.95 -19.78
C GLU A 11 9.61 6.94 -20.93
N VAL A 12 10.78 6.28 -21.09
CA VAL A 12 10.97 5.21 -22.09
C VAL A 12 10.07 3.99 -21.84
N PHE A 13 9.64 3.77 -20.58
CA PHE A 13 8.78 2.65 -20.23
C PHE A 13 7.29 2.96 -20.34
N GLY A 14 6.92 4.24 -20.42
CA GLY A 14 5.54 4.66 -20.57
C GLY A 14 5.23 6.06 -20.03
N GLU A 15 3.96 6.44 -20.13
CA GLU A 15 3.47 7.75 -19.67
C GLU A 15 3.54 7.88 -18.14
N ILE A 16 4.34 8.83 -17.66
CA ILE A 16 4.49 9.18 -16.25
C ILE A 16 3.47 10.25 -15.88
N VAL A 17 2.57 9.89 -14.96
CA VAL A 17 1.54 10.77 -14.39
C VAL A 17 2.15 11.67 -13.33
N GLU A 18 3.02 11.12 -12.48
CA GLU A 18 3.60 11.84 -11.35
C GLU A 18 5.07 11.47 -11.14
N CYS A 19 5.89 12.46 -10.80
CA CYS A 19 7.30 12.27 -10.50
C CYS A 19 7.72 13.17 -9.33
N GLN A 20 8.07 12.54 -8.21
CA GLN A 20 8.42 13.24 -6.96
C GLN A 20 9.81 12.81 -6.49
N VAL A 21 10.60 13.77 -6.01
CA VAL A 21 11.92 13.48 -5.42
C VAL A 21 11.96 14.06 -4.03
N LEU A 22 12.05 13.18 -3.03
CA LEU A 22 12.20 13.55 -1.63
C LEU A 22 13.66 13.43 -1.23
N THR A 23 14.15 14.42 -0.49
CA THR A 23 15.49 14.38 0.11
C THR A 23 15.32 14.31 1.63
N ARG A 24 15.80 13.25 2.26
CA ARG A 24 15.75 13.10 3.72
C ARG A 24 16.96 13.81 4.34
N SER A 25 16.73 14.94 5.01
CA SER A 25 17.82 15.79 5.52
C SER A 25 18.75 15.08 6.52
N LYS A 26 18.25 14.08 7.25
CA LYS A 26 19.03 13.37 8.29
C LYS A 26 20.16 12.47 7.76
N ARG A 27 20.12 12.03 6.50
CA ARG A 27 21.13 11.13 5.91
C ARG A 27 21.62 11.54 4.52
N GLY A 28 21.07 12.61 3.95
CA GLY A 28 21.32 12.97 2.55
C GLY A 28 20.78 11.96 1.54
N GLU A 29 20.01 10.97 1.99
CA GLU A 29 19.34 9.97 1.15
C GLU A 29 18.25 10.66 0.32
N LYS A 30 18.23 10.36 -0.99
CA LYS A 30 17.24 10.86 -1.94
C LYS A 30 16.38 9.71 -2.43
N HIS A 31 15.07 9.85 -2.29
CA HIS A 31 14.09 8.88 -2.79
C HIS A 31 13.32 9.51 -3.95
N GLY A 32 13.20 8.76 -5.04
CA GLY A 32 12.39 9.14 -6.20
C GLY A 32 11.16 8.26 -6.29
N PHE A 33 9.99 8.86 -6.47
CA PHE A 33 8.73 8.18 -6.74
C PHE A 33 8.28 8.52 -8.15
N ILE A 34 7.83 7.48 -8.87
CA ILE A 34 7.32 7.60 -10.24
C ILE A 34 6.00 6.85 -10.29
N THR A 35 4.95 7.56 -10.72
CA THR A 35 3.62 6.98 -10.93
C THR A 35 3.37 6.93 -12.42
N PHE A 36 3.17 5.72 -12.94
CA PHE A 36 2.79 5.50 -14.33
C PHE A 36 1.27 5.43 -14.47
N ARG A 37 0.78 5.74 -15.67
CA ARG A 37 -0.65 5.58 -15.99
C ARG A 37 -1.08 4.10 -16.03
N CYS A 38 -0.20 3.22 -16.50
CA CYS A 38 -0.46 1.79 -16.62
C CYS A 38 0.46 0.99 -15.68
N SER A 39 -0.07 -0.06 -15.07
CA SER A 39 0.68 -0.98 -14.20
C SER A 39 1.76 -1.76 -14.96
N GLU A 40 1.51 -2.10 -16.24
CA GLU A 40 2.47 -2.77 -17.12
C GLU A 40 3.75 -1.94 -17.29
N HIS A 41 3.61 -0.63 -17.52
CA HIS A 41 4.74 0.31 -17.64
C HIS A 41 5.55 0.37 -16.34
N ALA A 42 4.88 0.35 -15.18
CA ALA A 42 5.54 0.31 -13.88
C ALA A 42 6.35 -1.00 -13.67
N ALA A 43 5.79 -2.14 -14.08
CA ALA A 43 6.47 -3.43 -14.00
C ALA A 43 7.69 -3.50 -14.94
N LEU A 44 7.58 -3.00 -16.17
CA LEU A 44 8.69 -2.89 -17.12
C LEU A 44 9.79 -1.98 -16.58
N SER A 45 9.41 -0.83 -16.02
CA SER A 45 10.32 0.10 -15.35
C SER A 45 11.06 -0.54 -14.19
N LEU A 46 10.41 -1.40 -13.39
CA LEU A 46 11.08 -2.10 -12.30
C LEU A 46 12.09 -3.13 -12.82
N ARG A 47 11.71 -3.92 -13.83
CA ARG A 47 12.54 -5.00 -14.37
C ARG A 47 13.74 -4.47 -15.16
N ASN A 48 13.51 -3.44 -15.98
CA ASN A 48 14.50 -2.91 -16.91
C ASN A 48 15.11 -1.58 -16.43
N GLY A 49 14.53 -0.88 -15.45
CA GLY A 49 15.04 0.41 -14.99
C GLY A 49 16.42 0.33 -14.33
N ALA A 50 16.81 -0.84 -13.82
CA ALA A 50 18.15 -1.08 -13.30
C ALA A 50 19.22 -1.02 -14.41
N THR A 51 18.86 -1.33 -15.66
CA THR A 51 19.79 -1.28 -16.81
C THR A 51 20.00 0.15 -17.31
N LEU A 52 19.07 1.08 -17.01
CA LEU A 52 19.23 2.51 -17.31
C LEU A 52 20.28 3.21 -16.43
N ARG A 53 20.84 2.51 -15.45
CA ARG A 53 21.92 3.03 -14.61
C ARG A 53 23.17 3.25 -15.46
N LYS A 54 23.63 4.51 -15.55
CA LYS A 54 24.93 4.82 -16.15
C LYS A 54 26.07 4.35 -15.25
N ARG A 55 27.18 3.92 -15.85
CA ARG A 55 28.35 3.36 -15.14
C ARG A 55 28.99 4.31 -14.12
N ASN A 56 28.82 5.63 -14.31
CA ASN A 56 29.39 6.68 -13.47
C ASN A 56 28.39 7.22 -12.42
N GLU A 57 27.25 6.57 -12.23
CA GLU A 57 26.20 7.04 -11.32
C GLU A 57 26.07 6.16 -10.08
N PRO A 58 25.67 6.76 -8.93
CA PRO A 58 25.44 6.00 -7.72
C PRO A 58 24.35 4.95 -7.95
N SER A 59 24.56 3.76 -7.38
CA SER A 59 23.56 2.70 -7.40
C SER A 59 22.29 3.17 -6.71
N PHE A 60 21.16 3.05 -7.40
CA PHE A 60 19.84 3.20 -6.82
C PHE A 60 19.15 1.84 -6.81
N HIS A 61 18.40 1.58 -5.75
CA HIS A 61 17.54 0.40 -5.66
C HIS A 61 16.17 0.77 -6.19
N LEU A 62 15.64 -0.03 -7.12
CA LEU A 62 14.27 0.07 -7.58
C LEU A 62 13.45 -0.99 -6.84
N SER A 63 12.36 -0.56 -6.24
CA SER A 63 11.41 -1.45 -5.58
C SER A 63 9.99 -1.04 -5.93
N TYR A 64 9.07 -2.00 -5.90
CA TYR A 64 7.65 -1.68 -5.91
C TYR A 64 7.31 -1.03 -4.57
N GLY A 65 7.25 0.29 -4.56
CA GLY A 65 7.02 1.08 -3.37
C GLY A 65 6.03 2.17 -3.72
N GLY A 66 4.75 1.90 -3.52
CA GLY A 66 3.74 2.94 -3.58
C GLY A 66 4.12 4.07 -2.62
N LEU A 67 3.91 5.31 -3.05
CA LEU A 67 3.73 6.41 -2.13
C LEU A 67 2.58 5.96 -1.22
N ARG A 68 2.87 5.56 0.03
CA ARG A 68 1.88 5.12 1.04
C ARG A 68 0.94 6.26 1.49
N HIS A 69 0.63 7.17 0.57
CA HIS A 69 -0.27 8.30 0.67
C HIS A 69 -1.38 8.24 -0.38
N PHE A 70 -1.29 7.40 -1.41
CA PHE A 70 -2.46 6.99 -2.17
C PHE A 70 -3.21 5.94 -1.37
N ARG A 71 -4.23 6.41 -0.66
CA ARG A 71 -5.20 5.60 0.09
C ARG A 71 -5.89 4.64 -0.87
N TRP A 72 -5.34 3.45 -1.05
CA TRP A 72 -6.19 2.30 -1.29
C TRP A 72 -6.79 1.93 0.07
N PRO A 73 -8.10 1.62 0.16
CA PRO A 73 -8.64 1.04 1.37
C PRO A 73 -7.77 -0.17 1.69
N ARG A 74 -7.29 -0.26 2.93
CA ARG A 74 -6.66 -1.47 3.39
C ARG A 74 -7.69 -2.58 3.22
N TYR A 75 -7.49 -3.45 2.25
CA TYR A 75 -8.10 -4.77 2.28
C TYR A 75 -7.31 -5.56 3.34
N THR A 76 -7.49 -5.14 4.59
CA THR A 76 -7.17 -5.95 5.75
C THR A 76 -8.27 -6.99 5.83
N ASP A 77 -7.85 -8.21 5.54
CA ASP A 77 -8.25 -9.41 6.26
C ASP A 77 -9.67 -9.92 5.95
N TYR A 78 -9.79 -10.61 4.81
CA TYR A 78 -10.75 -11.71 4.70
C TYR A 78 -9.94 -13.01 4.64
N ASP A 79 -9.47 -13.45 5.81
CA ASP A 79 -9.12 -14.86 6.03
C ASP A 79 -10.36 -15.55 6.64
N PRO A 80 -11.16 -16.28 5.85
CA PRO A 80 -12.34 -16.98 6.35
C PRO A 80 -12.01 -18.28 7.10
N THR A 81 -10.74 -18.50 7.50
CA THR A 81 -10.31 -19.74 8.16
C THR A 81 -9.73 -19.58 9.56
N SER A 82 -9.86 -18.41 10.18
CA SER A 82 -9.55 -18.28 11.61
C SER A 82 -10.70 -18.80 12.47
N GLU A 83 -10.82 -20.13 12.53
CA GLU A 83 -11.45 -20.81 13.66
C GLU A 83 -10.58 -20.51 14.91
N GLU A 84 -10.86 -19.38 15.55
CA GLU A 84 -10.30 -19.08 16.87
C GLU A 84 -10.96 -20.00 17.92
N VAL A 85 -10.43 -21.22 18.02
CA VAL A 85 -10.55 -22.03 19.22
C VAL A 85 -9.58 -21.45 20.25
N LEU A 86 -10.05 -20.59 21.15
CA LEU A 86 -9.34 -20.20 22.39
C LEU A 86 -10.33 -19.66 23.44
N PRO A 87 -9.97 -19.66 24.75
CA PRO A 87 -10.63 -20.48 25.76
C PRO A 87 -11.62 -19.71 26.63
N SER A 88 -12.46 -20.48 27.33
CA SER A 88 -13.40 -20.08 28.36
C SER A 88 -12.93 -18.93 29.27
N SER A 89 -13.47 -17.74 29.06
CA SER A 89 -13.63 -16.72 30.11
C SER A 89 -14.92 -15.94 29.81
N GLY A 90 -16.01 -16.36 30.47
CA GLY A 90 -17.30 -15.67 30.54
C GLY A 90 -17.82 -15.06 29.23
N LYS A 91 -18.42 -15.88 28.36
CA LYS A 91 -19.19 -15.38 27.22
C LYS A 91 -20.22 -14.39 27.76
N SER A 92 -20.14 -13.14 27.32
CA SER A 92 -21.17 -12.15 27.57
C SER A 92 -22.51 -12.75 27.13
N LYS A 93 -23.61 -12.55 27.88
CA LYS A 93 -24.92 -13.12 27.51
C LYS A 93 -25.32 -12.78 26.06
N TYR A 94 -24.82 -11.66 25.57
CA TYR A 94 -25.05 -11.14 24.21
C TYR A 94 -24.25 -11.87 23.12
N GLU A 95 -23.17 -12.56 23.48
CA GLU A 95 -22.31 -13.27 22.52
C GLU A 95 -22.83 -14.68 22.19
N ALA A 96 -23.70 -15.23 23.04
CA ALA A 96 -24.40 -16.48 22.79
C ALA A 96 -25.81 -16.27 22.18
N MET A 97 -26.24 -15.02 21.99
CA MET A 97 -27.55 -14.71 21.40
C MET A 97 -27.46 -14.62 19.88
N ASP A 98 -28.51 -15.08 19.21
CA ASP A 98 -28.68 -14.87 17.77
C ASP A 98 -29.06 -13.41 17.46
N PHE A 99 -28.88 -13.04 16.19
CA PHE A 99 -29.13 -11.67 15.72
C PHE A 99 -30.56 -11.22 16.05
N ASP A 100 -31.54 -12.10 15.88
CA ASP A 100 -32.95 -11.81 16.12
C ASP A 100 -33.26 -11.55 17.60
N SER A 101 -32.64 -12.31 18.53
CA SER A 101 -32.80 -12.08 19.97
C SER A 101 -32.15 -10.78 20.43
N LEU A 102 -30.96 -10.46 19.90
CA LEU A 102 -30.28 -9.19 20.17
C LEU A 102 -31.12 -8.00 19.71
N LEU A 103 -31.67 -8.09 18.50
CA LEU A 103 -32.50 -7.04 17.92
C LEU A 103 -33.78 -6.83 18.75
N LYS A 104 -34.39 -7.91 19.23
CA LYS A 104 -35.60 -7.86 20.05
C LYS A 104 -35.37 -7.27 21.44
N GLU A 105 -34.27 -7.63 22.11
CA GLU A 105 -33.93 -7.07 23.42
C GLU A 105 -33.64 -5.56 23.31
N ALA A 106 -32.93 -5.13 22.26
CA ALA A 106 -32.68 -3.72 21.98
C ALA A 106 -33.99 -2.93 21.78
N GLN A 107 -34.94 -3.49 21.03
CA GLN A 107 -36.26 -2.88 20.83
C GLN A 107 -37.10 -2.82 22.12
N GLN A 108 -36.98 -3.83 22.99
CA GLN A 108 -37.69 -3.86 24.28
C GLN A 108 -37.10 -2.91 25.32
N SER A 109 -35.80 -2.63 25.26
CA SER A 109 -35.13 -1.68 26.17
C SER A 109 -35.49 -0.20 25.94
N LEU A 110 -36.21 0.09 24.85
CA LEU A 110 -36.58 1.45 24.44
C LEU A 110 -37.89 1.96 25.09
N HIS A 111 -38.48 1.20 26.01
CA HIS A 111 -39.78 1.48 26.66
C HIS A 111 -39.67 1.66 28.17
#